data_AF-A0A2E7CG79-F1
#
_entry.id   AF-A0A2E7CG79-F1
#
_cell.length_a   1.000
_cell.length_b   1.000
_cell.length_c   1.000
_cell.angle_alpha   90.00
_cell.angle_beta   90.00
_cell.angle_gamma   90.00
#
_symmetry.space_group_name_H-M   'P 1'
#
loop_
_entity.id
_entity.type
_entity.pdbx_description
1 polymer ?
#
loop_
_entity_poly.entity_id
_entity_poly.type
_entity_poly.pdbx_seq_one_letter_code
_entity_poly.pdbx_strand_id
1 'polypeptide(L)' 'MSYEVRRQLNTLRSLGGYKSVNEVLLDLIRHQRMARMDGSLELLRERAKATADVDVDHLVERLNLAPFRV' A
#
# COMPACT_ATOMS: atom_id res chain seq x y z
N MET A 1 8.91 26.22 -8.51
CA MET A 1 7.78 25.46 -9.11
C MET A 1 7.95 25.45 -10.63
N SER A 2 8.23 24.29 -11.21
CA SER A 2 8.41 24.14 -12.66
C SER A 2 7.14 24.56 -13.42
N TYR A 3 7.28 25.30 -14.51
CA TYR A 3 6.15 25.73 -15.37
C TYR A 3 5.34 24.53 -15.85
N GLU A 4 6.02 23.44 -16.17
CA GLU A 4 5.40 22.22 -16.68
C GLU A 4 4.47 21.58 -15.64
N VAL A 5 4.87 21.56 -14.37
CA VAL A 5 4.03 21.06 -13.27
C VAL A 5 2.76 21.90 -13.12
N ARG A 6 2.86 23.23 -13.22
CA ARG A 6 1.68 24.12 -13.16
C ARG A 6 0.76 23.94 -14.37
N ARG A 7 1.33 23.73 -15.56
CA ARG A 7 0.56 23.44 -16.78
C ARG A 7 -0.22 22.14 -16.62
N GLN A 8 0.45 21.06 -16.23
CA GLN A 8 -0.17 19.76 -16.02
C GLN A 8 -1.28 19.83 -14.97
N LEU A 9 -1.05 20.50 -13.84
CA LEU A 9 -2.08 20.68 -12.80
C LEU A 9 -3.28 21.49 -13.30
N ASN A 10 -3.08 22.50 -14.13
CA ASN A 10 -4.20 23.26 -14.72
C ASN A 10 -4.95 22.48 -15.80
N THR A 11 -4.25 21.65 -16.57
CA THR A 11 -4.88 20.71 -17.51
C THR A 11 -5.77 19.73 -16.74
N LEU A 12 -5.23 19.10 -15.68
CA LEU A 12 -5.99 18.18 -14.83
C LEU A 12 -7.19 18.85 -14.16
N ARG A 13 -7.00 20.08 -13.65
CA ARG A 13 -8.10 20.89 -13.11
C ARG A 13 -9.21 21.11 -14.13
N SER A 14 -8.86 21.46 -15.36
CA SER A 14 -9.82 21.79 -16.43
C SER A 14 -10.54 20.55 -16.96
N LEU A 15 -9.82 19.44 -17.12
CA LEU A 15 -10.40 18.15 -17.56
C LEU A 15 -11.32 17.55 -16.52
N GLY A 16 -10.96 17.64 -15.23
CA GLY A 16 -11.75 17.09 -14.13
C GLY A 16 -12.86 18.01 -13.62
N GLY A 17 -13.05 19.19 -14.22
CA GLY A 17 -14.10 20.13 -13.80
C GLY A 17 -13.89 20.74 -12.41
N TYR A 18 -12.66 20.74 -11.89
CA TYR A 18 -12.34 21.24 -10.55
C TYR A 18 -12.27 22.78 -10.53
N LYS A 19 -12.75 23.40 -9.45
CA LYS A 19 -12.77 24.86 -9.30
C LYS A 19 -11.39 25.42 -8.99
N SER A 20 -10.52 24.62 -8.36
CA SER A 20 -9.15 25.02 -8.05
C SER A 20 -8.16 23.87 -8.17
N VAL A 21 -6.87 24.20 -8.33
CA VAL A 21 -5.79 23.21 -8.28
C VAL A 21 -5.72 22.54 -6.89
N ASN A 22 -6.11 23.26 -5.83
CA ASN A 22 -6.14 22.70 -4.48
C ASN A 22 -7.18 21.56 -4.36
N GLU A 23 -8.33 21.68 -5.01
CA GLU A 23 -9.32 20.59 -5.05
C GLU A 23 -8.77 19.35 -5.78
N VAL A 24 -8.05 19.54 -6.89
CA VAL A 24 -7.37 18.45 -7.60
C VAL A 24 -6.37 17.75 -6.68
N LEU A 25 -5.54 18.53 -5.97
CA LEU A 25 -4.52 17.98 -5.07
C LEU A 25 -5.15 17.23 -3.89
N LEU A 26 -6.22 17.76 -3.30
CA LEU A 26 -6.95 17.10 -2.22
C LEU A 26 -7.59 15.78 -2.68
N ASP A 27 -8.13 15.75 -3.90
CA ASP A 27 -8.68 14.53 -4.46
C ASP A 27 -7.59 13.49 -4.77
N LEU A 28 -6.46 13.91 -5.34
CA LEU A 28 -5.31 13.04 -5.58
C LEU A 28 -4.78 12.42 -4.29
N ILE A 29 -4.63 13.23 -3.24
CA ILE A 29 -4.15 12.77 -1.93
C ILE A 29 -5.14 11.76 -1.33
N ARG A 30 -6.45 11.98 -1.47
CA ARG A 30 -7.48 11.04 -1.01
C ARG A 30 -7.41 9.72 -1.76
N HIS A 31 -7.35 9.76 -3.09
CA HIS A 31 -7.18 8.58 -3.94
C HIS A 31 -5.92 7.80 -3.56
N GLN A 32 -4.78 8.46 -3.41
CA GLN A 32 -3.52 7.82 -3.02
C GLN A 32 -3.62 7.19 -1.62
N ARG A 33 -4.27 7.85 -0.66
CA ARG A 33 -4.49 7.29 0.69
C ARG A 33 -5.34 6.02 0.63
N MET A 34 -6.43 6.04 -0.12
CA MET A 34 -7.28 4.86 -0.28
C MET A 34 -6.54 3.71 -0.95
N ALA A 35 -5.79 3.98 -2.02
CA ALA A 35 -4.96 2.97 -2.69
C ALA A 35 -3.89 2.37 -1.77
N ARG A 36 -3.27 3.17 -0.89
CA ARG A 36 -2.31 2.66 0.11
C ARG A 36 -2.98 1.82 1.20
N MET A 37 -4.19 2.21 1.64
CA MET A 37 -4.94 1.44 2.63
C MET A 37 -5.35 0.07 2.08
N ASP A 38 -5.82 0.03 0.83
CA ASP A 38 -6.19 -1.20 0.14
C ASP A 38 -5.01 -2.18 0.03
N GLY A 39 -3.85 -1.70 -0.46
CA GLY A 39 -2.65 -2.53 -0.54
C GLY A 39 -2.09 -2.99 0.82
N SER A 40 -2.34 -2.23 1.91
CA SER A 40 -1.91 -2.61 3.25
C SER A 40 -2.78 -3.72 3.85
N LEU A 41 -4.07 -3.73 3.54
CA LEU A 41 -4.99 -4.79 3.94
C LEU A 41 -4.68 -6.10 3.22
N GLU A 42 -4.37 -6.03 1.92
CA GLU A 42 -4.01 -7.23 1.16
C GLU A 42 -2.68 -7.83 1.63
N LEU A 43 -1.67 -6.98 1.90
CA LEU A 43 -0.41 -7.44 2.51
C LEU A 43 -0.63 -8.09 3.88
N LEU A 44 -1.51 -7.51 4.71
CA LEU A 44 -1.83 -8.07 6.02
C LEU A 44 -2.57 -9.41 5.88
N ARG A 45 -3.46 -9.54 4.89
CA ARG A 45 -4.19 -10.76 4.59
C ARG A 45 -3.26 -11.86 4.08
N GLU A 46 -2.33 -11.55 3.19
CA GLU A 46 -1.28 -12.48 2.74
C GLU A 46 -0.44 -12.95 3.92
N ARG A 47 0.01 -12.05 4.79
CA ARG A 47 0.80 -12.40 5.98
C ARG A 47 -0.01 -13.26 6.96
N ALA A 48 -1.27 -12.93 7.21
CA ALA A 48 -2.15 -13.71 8.07
C ALA A 48 -2.40 -15.12 7.50
N LYS A 49 -2.58 -15.25 6.18
CA LYS A 49 -2.68 -16.54 5.51
C LYS A 49 -1.37 -17.33 5.62
N ALA A 50 -0.23 -16.68 5.40
CA ALA A 50 1.08 -17.31 5.55
C ALA A 50 1.35 -17.78 7.00
N THR A 51 0.87 -17.05 8.01
CA THR A 51 0.98 -17.47 9.41
C THR A 51 -0.03 -18.56 9.79
N ALA A 52 -1.24 -18.53 9.24
CA ALA A 52 -2.25 -19.56 9.49
C ALA A 52 -1.87 -20.92 8.88
N ASP A 53 -1.09 -20.93 7.80
CA ASP A 53 -0.59 -22.13 7.12
C ASP A 53 0.68 -22.71 7.80
N VAL A 54 1.18 -22.05 8.84
CA VAL A 54 2.35 -22.50 9.60
C VAL A 54 1.88 -23.35 10.77
N ASP A 55 2.04 -24.67 10.60
CA ASP A 55 1.87 -25.65 11.67
C ASP A 55 3.02 -25.52 12.68
N VAL A 56 2.67 -25.07 13.89
CA VAL A 56 3.60 -24.83 15.00
C VAL A 56 4.26 -26.13 15.44
N ASP A 57 3.54 -27.26 15.42
CA ASP A 57 4.07 -28.55 15.83
C ASP A 57 5.11 -29.05 14.82
N HIS A 58 4.84 -28.86 13.53
CA HIS A 58 5.81 -29.16 12.47
C HIS A 58 7.08 -28.29 12.53
N LEU A 59 6.95 -27.01 12.90
CA LEU A 59 8.10 -26.13 13.13
C LEU A 59 8.94 -26.59 14.34
N VAL A 60 8.30 -27.01 15.43
CA VAL A 60 8.97 -27.52 16.63
C VAL A 60 9.72 -28.82 16.31
N GLU A 61 9.14 -29.73 15.53
CA GLU A 61 9.85 -30.93 15.06
C GLU A 61 11.09 -30.57 14.24
N ARG A 62 10.98 -29.62 13.30
CA ARG A 62 12.14 -29.17 12.50
C ARG A 62 13.21 -28.49 13.34
N LEU A 63 12.82 -27.73 14.36
CA LEU A 63 13.75 -27.08 15.29
C LEU A 63 14.47 -28.13 16.16
N ASN A 64 13.77 -29.17 16.61
CA ASN A 64 14.35 -30.28 17.35
C ASN A 64 15.28 -31.16 16.49
N LEU A 65 15.06 -31.20 15.17
CA LEU A 65 15.92 -31.89 14.20
C LEU A 65 17.09 -31.04 13.69
N ALA A 66 17.17 -29.75 14.07
CA ALA A 66 18.25 -28.90 13.63
C ALA A 66 19.58 -29.30 14.30
N PRO A 67 20.68 -29.39 13.54
CA PRO A 67 21.98 -29.86 14.06
C PRO A 67 22.69 -28.88 15.00
N PHE A 68 22.06 -27.74 15.29
CA PHE A 68 22.58 -26.71 16.19
C PHE A 68 21.60 -26.52 17.34
N ARG A 69 22.07 -26.72 18.58
CA ARG A 69 21.28 -26.40 19.79
C ARG A 69 21.08 -24.89 19.89
N VAL A 70 19.84 -24.49 20.22
CA VAL A 70 19.52 -23.13 20.70
C VAL A 70 20.18 -22.89 22.05
#